data_AF-A0AAJ1X9J3-F1
#
_entry.id   AF-A0AAJ1X9J3-F1
#
_cell.length_a   1.000
_cell.length_b   1.000
_cell.length_c   1.000
_cell.angle_alpha   90.00
_cell.angle_beta   90.00
_cell.angle_gamma   90.00
#
_symmetry.space_group_name_H-M   'P 1'
#
loop_
_entity.id
_entity.type
_entity.pdbx_description
1 polymer ?
#
loop_
_entity_poly.entity_id
_entity_poly.type
_entity_poly.pdbx_seq_one_letter_code
_entity_poly.pdbx_strand_id
1 'polypeptide(L)' 'MTADVPNPRVQTAALWLATTPDHEKPRPVMPKLRQRFALTALEASLAMAEAALIRARTG' A
#
# COMPACT_ATOMS: atom_id res chain seq x y z
N MET A 1 -22.74 -8.57 -8.15
CA MET A 1 -22.11 -7.33 -8.66
C MET A 1 -22.00 -6.35 -7.50
N THR A 2 -20.93 -6.40 -6.71
CA THR A 2 -20.55 -5.28 -5.85
C THR A 2 -19.31 -4.71 -6.49
N ALA A 3 -19.44 -3.52 -7.06
CA ALA A 3 -18.30 -2.79 -7.57
C ALA A 3 -17.24 -2.77 -6.47
N ASP A 4 -16.05 -3.25 -6.83
CA ASP A 4 -14.78 -2.97 -6.19
C ASP A 4 -14.73 -1.46 -5.94
N VAL A 5 -15.21 -1.00 -4.79
CA VAL A 5 -15.05 0.39 -4.41
C VAL A 5 -13.56 0.48 -4.09
N PRO A 6 -12.77 1.19 -4.91
CA PRO A 6 -11.36 1.28 -4.64
C PRO A 6 -11.23 2.00 -3.31
N ASN A 7 -10.81 1.27 -2.27
CA ASN A 7 -10.68 1.87 -0.95
C ASN A 7 -9.60 2.95 -1.06
N PRO A 8 -9.93 4.24 -0.85
CA PRO A 8 -8.96 5.32 -1.03
C PRO A 8 -7.77 5.19 -0.07
N ARG A 9 -7.95 4.48 1.07
CA ARG A 9 -6.86 4.16 2.00
C ARG A 9 -5.85 3.19 1.42
N VAL A 10 -6.29 2.22 0.60
CA VAL A 10 -5.40 1.29 -0.11
C VAL A 10 -4.56 2.04 -1.13
N GLN A 11 -5.17 2.91 -1.93
CA GLN A 11 -4.43 3.73 -2.91
C GLN A 11 -3.44 4.68 -2.23
N THR A 12 -3.85 5.34 -1.14
CA THR A 12 -2.97 6.23 -0.37
C THR A 12 -1.79 5.45 0.22
N ALA A 13 -2.03 4.25 0.77
CA ALA A 13 -0.99 3.38 1.30
C ALA A 13 -0.04 2.88 0.20
N ALA A 14 -0.57 2.54 -0.98
CA ALA A 14 0.20 2.10 -2.13
C ALA A 14 1.13 3.20 -2.64
N LEU A 15 0.61 4.42 -2.83
CA LEU A 15 1.38 5.59 -3.22
C LEU A 15 2.49 5.88 -2.22
N TRP A 16 2.14 5.95 -0.93
CA TRP A 16 3.11 6.15 0.14
C TRP A 16 4.23 5.10 0.08
N LEU A 17 3.89 3.82 -0.08
CA LEU A 17 4.87 2.74 -0.14
C LEU A 17 5.70 2.75 -1.44
N ALA A 18 5.15 3.27 -2.54
CA ALA A 18 5.84 3.40 -3.81
C ALA A 18 6.85 4.55 -3.81
N THR A 19 6.52 5.68 -3.18
CA THR A 19 7.36 6.88 -3.14
C THR A 19 8.32 6.91 -1.95
N THR A 20 8.05 6.15 -0.88
CA THR A 20 8.95 6.07 0.27
C THR A 20 10.20 5.26 -0.10
N PRO A 21 11.43 5.77 0.11
CA PRO A 21 12.67 5.02 -0.12
C PRO A 21 12.80 3.77 0.76
N ASP A 22 13.45 2.72 0.28
CA ASP A 22 13.56 1.43 1.01
C ASP A 22 14.27 1.51 2.37
N HIS A 23 15.14 2.50 2.55
CA HIS A 23 15.86 2.73 3.81
C HIS A 23 14.99 3.42 4.87
N GLU A 24 13.94 4.15 4.45
CA GLU A 24 12.98 4.80 5.35
C GLU A 24 11.76 3.91 5.65
N LYS A 25 11.62 2.79 4.94
CA LYS A 25 10.48 1.88 5.13
C LYS A 25 10.56 1.21 6.50
N PRO A 26 9.49 1.29 7.31
CA PRO A 26 9.46 0.64 8.61
C PRO A 26 9.53 -0.88 8.44
N ARG A 27 10.36 -1.55 9.25
CA ARG A 27 10.45 -3.02 9.27
C ARG A 27 9.87 -3.55 10.59
N PRO A 28 8.84 -4.42 10.58
CA PRO A 28 8.17 -4.99 9.40
C PRO A 28 7.14 -4.03 8.78
N VAL A 29 7.10 -3.95 7.43
CA VAL A 29 6.25 -2.99 6.69
C VAL A 29 4.77 -3.26 6.92
N MET A 30 4.34 -4.52 6.78
CA MET A 30 2.93 -4.93 6.85
C MET A 30 2.19 -4.47 8.13
N PRO A 31 2.64 -4.80 9.37
CA PRO A 31 1.95 -4.38 10.58
C PRO A 31 1.91 -2.85 10.72
N LYS A 32 2.97 -2.15 10.30
CA LYS A 32 3.02 -0.69 10.36
C LYS A 32 2.13 -0.03 9.31
N LEU A 33 2.05 -0.59 8.11
CA LEU A 33 1.16 -0.14 7.05
C LEU A 33 -0.31 -0.28 7.47
N ARG A 34 -0.66 -1.42 8.07
CA ARG A 34 -2.00 -1.68 8.63
C ARG A 34 -2.36 -0.68 9.73
N GLN A 35 -1.46 -0.45 10.68
CA GLN A 35 -1.69 0.52 11.77
C GLN A 35 -1.80 1.95 11.24
N ARG A 36 -0.94 2.34 10.29
CA ARG A 36 -0.86 3.70 9.76
C ARG A 36 -2.11 4.10 8.97
N PHE A 37 -2.64 3.18 8.17
CA PHE A 37 -3.75 3.46 7.26
C PHE A 37 -5.08 2.80 7.68
N ALA A 38 -5.12 2.22 8.89
CA ALA A 38 -6.26 1.46 9.41
C ALA A 38 -6.79 0.42 8.40
N LEU A 39 -5.87 -0.39 7.86
CA LEU A 39 -6.16 -1.39 6.83
C LEU A 39 -6.27 -2.80 7.42
N THR A 40 -7.15 -3.60 6.83
CA THR A 40 -7.16 -5.04 6.99
C THR A 40 -5.90 -5.68 6.38
N ALA A 41 -5.65 -6.95 6.67
CA ALA A 41 -4.53 -7.68 6.09
C ALA A 41 -4.66 -7.81 4.56
N LEU A 42 -5.89 -7.97 4.06
CA LEU A 42 -6.18 -8.04 2.62
C LEU A 42 -5.87 -6.70 1.94
N GLU A 43 -6.40 -5.61 2.47
CA GLU A 43 -6.19 -4.26 1.94
C GLU A 43 -4.71 -3.84 1.96
N ALA A 44 -3.99 -4.17 3.02
CA ALA A 44 -2.56 -3.90 3.08
C ALA A 44 -1.77 -4.73 2.06
N SER A 45 -2.19 -5.98 1.80
CA SER A 45 -1.60 -6.81 0.74
C SER A 45 -1.85 -6.22 -0.64
N LEU A 46 -3.07 -5.75 -0.91
CA LEU A 46 -3.41 -5.03 -2.14
C LEU A 46 -2.58 -3.75 -2.30
N ALA A 47 -2.43 -2.96 -1.23
CA ALA A 47 -1.60 -1.75 -1.25
C ALA A 47 -0.13 -2.05 -1.57
N MET A 48 0.42 -3.14 -1.04
CA MET A 48 1.78 -3.56 -1.36
C MET A 48 1.96 -3.98 -2.82
N ALA A 49 0.98 -4.71 -3.39
CA ALA A 49 0.97 -5.09 -4.79
C ALA A 49 0.88 -3.87 -5.70
N GLU A 50 -0.06 -2.96 -5.43
CA GLU A 50 -0.21 -1.70 -6.17
C GLU A 50 1.05 -0.83 -6.09
N ALA A 51 1.70 -0.76 -4.92
CA ALA A 51 2.95 -0.02 -4.78
C ALA A 51 4.07 -0.58 -5.68
N ALA A 52 4.12 -1.90 -5.86
CA ALA A 52 5.08 -2.53 -6.77
C ALA A 52 4.78 -2.19 -8.23
N LEU A 53 3.50 -2.18 -8.62
CA LEU A 53 3.07 -1.76 -9.96
C LEU A 53 3.37 -0.29 -10.22
N ILE A 54 3.13 0.60 -9.25
CA ILE A 54 3.47 2.02 -9.36
C ILE A 54 4.97 2.17 -9.62
N ARG A 55 5.82 1.54 -8.80
CA ARG A 55 7.29 1.58 -8.98
C ARG A 55 7.73 1.05 -10.35
N ALA A 56 7.09 -0.02 -10.84
CA ALA A 56 7.40 -0.57 -12.16
C ALA A 56 6.97 0.34 -13.32
N ARG A 57 5.93 1.15 -13.14
CA ARG A 57 5.45 2.12 -14.14
C ARG A 57 6.26 3.42 -14.16
N THR A 58 6.79 3.83 -13.00
CA THR A 58 7.52 5.08 -12.82
C THR A 58 9.05 4.91 -12.81
N GLY A 59 9.52 3.67 -12.95
CA GLY A 59 10.94 3.29 -12.99
C GLY A 59 11.51 3.28 -14.40
#